data_AF-A0AAP8MCW1-F1
#
_entry.id   AF-A0AAP8MCW1-F1
#
_cell.length_a   1.000
_cell.length_b   1.000
_cell.length_c   1.000
_cell.angle_alpha   90.00
_cell.angle_beta   90.00
_cell.angle_gamma   90.00
#
_symmetry.space_group_name_H-M   'P 1'
#
loop_
_entity.id
_entity.type
_entity.pdbx_description
1 polymer ?
#
loop_
_entity_poly.entity_id
_entity_poly.type
_entity_poly.pdbx_seq_one_letter_code
_entity_poly.pdbx_strand_id
1 'polypeptide(L)'
;MSESLSHNDTRTPSPPYGYSRECHHSREQQMHIVAEYHAHKIRPSRIAYRVGIDIAFIEALIAGEEEAERFPRLVADYRRKRYQQRMRDSKRRRGVSRYEQQQKIEREYHREVDL
;
A
#
# COMPACT_ATOMS: atom_id res chain seq x y z
N MET A 1 -13.90 13.37 44.98
CA MET A 1 -15.05 12.52 45.35
C MET A 1 -16.18 12.85 44.40
N SER A 2 -16.82 11.93 43.67
CA SER A 2 -16.65 10.49 43.50
C SER A 2 -17.39 10.11 42.20
N GLU A 3 -16.96 9.00 41.62
CA GLU A 3 -17.41 8.40 40.36
C GLU A 3 -18.89 8.04 40.30
N SER A 4 -19.41 7.93 39.07
CA SER A 4 -20.28 6.80 38.69
C SER A 4 -20.17 6.50 37.19
N LEU A 5 -19.53 5.37 36.88
CA LEU A 5 -19.59 4.72 35.58
C LEU A 5 -21.01 4.18 35.33
N SER A 6 -21.57 4.46 34.15
CA SER A 6 -22.40 3.47 33.45
C SER A 6 -22.05 3.48 31.96
N HIS A 7 -21.38 2.41 31.55
CA HIS A 7 -21.07 2.07 30.17
C HIS A 7 -22.37 1.70 29.44
N ASN A 8 -22.87 2.62 28.62
CA ASN A 8 -23.72 2.30 27.49
C ASN A 8 -23.17 3.10 26.30
N ASP A 9 -22.05 2.63 25.74
CA ASP A 9 -21.53 3.18 24.50
C ASP A 9 -22.39 2.68 23.34
N THR A 10 -23.43 3.45 23.02
CA THR A 10 -24.33 3.26 21.87
C THR A 10 -23.75 3.77 20.55
N ARG A 11 -22.44 4.04 20.48
CA ARG A 11 -21.79 4.52 19.26
C ARG A 11 -21.62 3.39 18.26
N THR A 12 -22.06 3.60 17.02
CA THR A 12 -21.65 2.78 15.88
C THR A 12 -20.13 2.93 15.69
N PRO A 13 -19.34 1.85 15.67
CA PRO A 13 -17.88 1.93 15.68
C PRO A 13 -17.39 2.65 14.42
N SER A 14 -16.76 3.82 14.60
CA SER A 14 -16.24 4.64 13.52
C SER A 14 -15.25 3.86 12.62
N PRO A 15 -15.55 3.64 11.33
CA PRO A 15 -16.84 3.80 10.66
C PRO A 15 -17.53 2.46 10.32
N PRO A 16 -18.84 2.34 10.55
CA PRO A 16 -19.70 1.37 9.90
C PRO A 16 -20.30 2.03 8.66
N TYR A 17 -20.00 1.46 7.49
CA TYR A 17 -20.30 1.94 6.13
C TYR A 17 -19.43 3.12 5.64
N GLY A 18 -18.48 2.80 4.76
CA GLY A 18 -17.68 3.77 4.00
C GLY A 18 -16.18 3.78 4.33
N TYR A 19 -15.38 4.23 3.37
CA TYR A 19 -13.94 4.49 3.55
C TYR A 19 -13.69 5.52 4.66
N SER A 20 -12.51 5.53 5.28
CA SER A 20 -12.18 6.50 6.36
C SER A 20 -12.21 7.96 5.88
N ARG A 21 -12.22 8.19 4.57
CA ARG A 21 -12.22 9.49 3.91
C ARG A 21 -12.80 9.36 2.50
N GLU A 22 -13.41 10.43 1.97
CA GLU A 22 -13.75 10.54 0.55
C GLU A 22 -12.48 10.65 -0.33
N CYS A 23 -12.51 10.02 -1.50
CA CYS A 23 -11.43 10.14 -2.48
C CYS A 23 -11.65 11.34 -3.39
N HIS A 24 -10.69 12.26 -3.42
CA HIS A 24 -10.69 13.41 -4.33
C HIS A 24 -9.70 13.24 -5.50
N HIS A 25 -9.12 12.05 -5.66
CA HIS A 25 -8.18 11.76 -6.72
C HIS A 25 -8.91 11.43 -8.01
N SER A 26 -8.39 11.90 -9.15
CA SER A 26 -8.86 11.48 -10.47
C SER A 26 -8.64 9.98 -10.67
N ARG A 27 -9.33 9.34 -11.63
CA ARG A 27 -9.18 7.91 -11.91
C ARG A 27 -7.72 7.52 -12.20
N GLU A 28 -7.01 8.35 -12.94
CA GLU A 28 -5.58 8.16 -13.23
C GLU A 28 -4.72 8.27 -11.96
N GLN A 29 -4.96 9.28 -11.12
CA GLN A 29 -4.26 9.43 -9.85
C GLN A 29 -4.53 8.24 -8.92
N GLN A 30 -5.77 7.75 -8.87
CA GLN A 30 -6.13 6.56 -8.11
C GLN A 30 -5.33 5.35 -8.59
N MET A 31 -5.26 5.10 -9.91
CA MET A 31 -4.46 4.01 -10.47
C MET A 31 -2.98 4.09 -10.06
N HIS A 32 -2.37 5.28 -10.14
CA HIS A 32 -0.99 5.50 -9.68
C HIS A 32 -0.81 5.23 -8.19
N ILE A 33 -1.75 5.69 -7.35
CA ILE A 33 -1.74 5.45 -5.90
C ILE A 33 -1.84 3.95 -5.62
N VAL A 34 -2.77 3.25 -6.26
CA VAL A 34 -2.94 1.81 -6.07
C VAL A 34 -1.68 1.06 -6.50
N ALA A 35 -1.08 1.43 -7.64
CA ALA A 35 0.16 0.80 -8.13
C ALA A 35 1.32 1.01 -7.17
N GLU A 36 1.49 2.22 -6.64
CA GLU A 36 2.51 2.55 -5.65
C GLU A 36 2.31 1.77 -4.35
N TYR A 37 1.10 1.79 -3.79
CA TYR A 37 0.81 1.10 -2.54
C TYR A 37 0.91 -0.43 -2.69
N HIS A 38 0.47 -0.97 -3.82
CA HIS A 38 0.61 -2.38 -4.15
C HIS A 38 2.09 -2.78 -4.28
N ALA A 39 2.91 -1.97 -4.95
CA ALA A 39 4.36 -2.16 -4.99
C ALA A 39 4.97 -2.13 -3.57
N HIS A 40 4.41 -1.36 -2.64
CA HIS A 40 4.79 -1.33 -1.23
C HIS A 40 4.15 -2.43 -0.37
N LYS A 41 3.45 -3.41 -0.97
CA LYS A 41 2.76 -4.53 -0.29
C LYS A 41 1.72 -4.07 0.73
N ILE A 42 1.09 -2.92 0.49
CA ILE A 42 -0.04 -2.48 1.30
C ILE A 42 -1.30 -3.23 0.83
N ARG A 43 -2.04 -3.80 1.80
CA ARG A 43 -3.26 -4.57 1.51
C ARG A 43 -4.34 -3.71 0.85
N PRO A 44 -5.12 -4.24 -0.12
CA PRO A 44 -6.22 -3.52 -0.78
C PRO A 44 -7.16 -2.79 0.19
N SER A 45 -7.67 -3.49 1.21
CA SER A 45 -8.57 -2.90 2.21
C SER A 45 -7.93 -1.73 2.97
N ARG A 46 -6.60 -1.70 3.15
CA ARG A 46 -5.89 -0.57 3.77
C ARG A 46 -5.74 0.63 2.84
N ILE A 47 -5.59 0.40 1.53
CA ILE A 47 -5.55 1.45 0.51
C ILE A 47 -6.94 2.12 0.45
N ALA A 48 -7.97 1.30 0.28
CA ALA A 48 -9.37 1.70 0.36
C ALA A 48 -9.64 2.54 1.61
N TYR A 49 -9.36 1.98 2.79
CA TYR A 49 -9.60 2.65 4.06
C TYR A 49 -8.88 4.01 4.17
N ARG A 50 -7.59 4.09 3.80
CA ARG A 50 -6.80 5.31 4.01
C ARG A 50 -7.02 6.40 2.96
N VAL A 51 -7.30 6.00 1.71
CA VAL A 51 -7.33 6.93 0.57
C VAL A 51 -8.76 7.24 0.12
N GLY A 52 -9.73 6.38 0.43
CA GLY A 52 -11.10 6.52 -0.06
C GLY A 52 -11.35 5.88 -1.41
N ILE A 53 -10.37 5.18 -1.99
CA ILE A 53 -10.49 4.58 -3.32
C ILE A 53 -11.40 3.36 -3.23
N ASP A 54 -12.25 3.20 -4.24
CA ASP A 54 -13.16 2.08 -4.28
C ASP A 54 -12.45 0.71 -4.22
N ILE A 55 -12.85 -0.17 -3.30
CA ILE A 55 -12.20 -1.47 -3.11
C ILE A 55 -12.40 -2.39 -4.31
N ALA A 56 -13.57 -2.35 -4.96
CA ALA A 56 -13.78 -3.16 -6.15
C ALA A 56 -12.89 -2.68 -7.30
N PHE A 57 -12.69 -1.36 -7.44
CA PHE A 57 -11.70 -0.83 -8.38
C PHE A 57 -10.27 -1.29 -8.06
N ILE A 58 -9.85 -1.24 -6.80
CA ILE A 58 -8.53 -1.72 -6.39
C ILE A 58 -8.37 -3.21 -6.72
N GLU A 59 -9.36 -4.02 -6.41
CA GLU A 59 -9.35 -5.47 -6.65
C GLU A 59 -9.34 -5.78 -8.15
N ALA A 60 -10.15 -5.09 -8.96
CA ALA A 60 -10.18 -5.23 -10.41
C ALA A 60 -8.82 -4.88 -11.05
N LEU A 61 -8.15 -3.81 -10.61
CA LEU A 61 -6.79 -3.47 -11.07
C LEU A 61 -5.78 -4.58 -10.73
N ILE A 62 -5.82 -5.10 -9.50
CA ILE A 62 -4.86 -6.12 -9.04
C ILE A 62 -5.12 -7.47 -9.71
N ALA A 63 -6.38 -7.82 -9.94
CA ALA A 63 -6.79 -9.02 -10.67
C ALA A 63 -6.49 -8.93 -12.18
N GLY A 64 -6.18 -7.74 -12.70
CA GLY A 64 -5.98 -7.50 -14.13
C GLY A 64 -7.29 -7.43 -14.92
N GLU A 65 -8.42 -7.25 -14.25
CA GLU A 65 -9.74 -7.05 -14.85
C GLU A 65 -9.91 -5.62 -15.38
N GLU A 66 -9.20 -4.66 -14.80
CA GLU A 66 -9.17 -3.26 -15.25
C GLU A 66 -7.72 -2.83 -15.55
N GLU A 67 -7.52 -2.10 -16.66
CA GLU A 67 -6.21 -1.56 -17.08
C GLU A 67 -5.09 -2.62 -17.17
N ALA A 68 -5.43 -3.82 -17.66
CA ALA A 68 -4.58 -5.03 -17.68
C ALA A 68 -3.16 -4.84 -18.25
N GLU A 69 -2.95 -3.87 -19.14
CA GLU A 69 -1.61 -3.55 -19.66
C GLU A 69 -0.91 -2.43 -18.88
N ARG A 70 -1.66 -1.38 -18.52
CA ARG A 70 -1.09 -0.15 -17.95
C ARG A 70 -0.77 -0.33 -16.47
N PHE A 71 -1.65 -0.98 -15.71
CA PHE A 71 -1.47 -1.13 -14.28
C PHE A 71 -0.24 -1.99 -13.92
N PRO A 72 0.03 -3.14 -14.57
CA PRO A 72 1.25 -3.90 -14.29
C PRO A 72 2.54 -3.13 -14.63
N ARG A 73 2.55 -2.33 -15.71
CA ARG A 73 3.69 -1.47 -16.05
C ARG A 73 3.95 -0.44 -14.95
N LEU A 74 2.90 0.21 -14.44
CA LEU A 74 3.02 1.13 -13.31
C LEU A 74 3.53 0.42 -12.05
N VAL A 75 3.01 -0.77 -11.73
CA VAL A 75 3.48 -1.57 -10.58
C VAL A 75 4.97 -1.89 -10.72
N ALA A 76 5.45 -2.25 -11.91
CA ALA A 76 6.87 -2.50 -12.17
C ALA A 76 7.72 -1.25 -11.93
N ASP A 77 7.27 -0.08 -12.41
CA ASP A 77 7.96 1.20 -12.18
C ASP A 77 8.05 1.54 -10.69
N TYR A 78 6.97 1.37 -9.94
CA TYR A 78 6.97 1.62 -8.49
C TYR A 78 7.76 0.57 -7.70
N ARG A 79 7.77 -0.70 -8.13
CA ARG A 79 8.67 -1.74 -7.56
C ARG A 79 10.14 -1.33 -7.72
N ARG A 80 10.51 -0.83 -8.90
CA ARG A 80 11.86 -0.32 -9.18
C ARG A 80 12.21 0.89 -8.31
N LYS A 81 11.30 1.87 -8.20
CA LYS A 81 11.47 3.04 -7.31
C LYS A 81 11.66 2.62 -5.85
N ARG A 82 10.83 1.69 -5.36
CA ARG A 82 10.92 1.14 -4.00
C ARG A 82 12.25 0.43 -3.77
N TYR A 83 12.69 -0.38 -4.73
CA TYR A 83 14.00 -1.05 -4.68
C TYR A 83 15.14 -0.04 -4.54
N GLN A 84 15.19 0.97 -5.42
CA GLN A 84 16.21 2.02 -5.39
C GLN A 84 16.20 2.80 -4.07
N GLN A 85 15.03 3.14 -3.56
CA GLN A 85 14.86 3.79 -2.26
C GLN A 85 15.45 2.94 -1.13
N ARG A 86 15.09 1.65 -1.06
CA ARG A 86 15.60 0.75 -0.01
C ARG A 86 17.10 0.52 -0.10
N MET A 87 17.65 0.43 -1.32
CA MET A 87 19.09 0.36 -1.53
C MET A 87 19.81 1.62 -1.04
N ARG A 88 19.23 2.80 -1.28
CA ARG A 88 19.74 4.06 -0.75
C ARG A 88 19.67 4.08 0.78
N ASP A 89 18.55 3.71 1.38
CA ASP A 89 18.37 3.72 2.84
C ASP A 89 19.27 2.71 3.55
N SER A 90 19.60 1.59 2.91
CA SER A 90 20.54 0.60 3.44
C SER A 90 21.92 1.17 3.73
N LYS A 91 22.33 2.25 3.05
CA LYS A 91 23.62 2.93 3.24
C LYS A 91 23.77 3.56 4.63
N ARG A 92 22.66 3.72 5.38
CA ARG A 92 22.69 4.15 6.79
C ARG A 92 23.33 3.10 7.71
N ARG A 93 23.32 1.82 7.31
CA ARG A 93 23.99 0.71 8.02
C ARG A 93 25.43 0.56 7.54
N ARG A 94 26.27 -0.11 8.34
CA ARG A 94 27.69 -0.33 8.05
C ARG A 94 28.06 -1.81 8.10
N GLY A 95 29.17 -2.14 7.45
CA GLY A 95 29.77 -3.48 7.47
C GLY A 95 28.81 -4.59 6.99
N VAL A 96 28.91 -5.74 7.63
CA VAL A 96 28.14 -6.96 7.28
C VAL A 96 26.63 -6.72 7.29
N SER A 97 26.11 -5.96 8.27
CA SER A 97 24.67 -5.67 8.35
C SER A 97 24.12 -4.91 7.13
N ARG A 98 24.94 -4.04 6.52
CA ARG A 98 24.56 -3.38 5.26
C ARG A 98 24.50 -4.39 4.12
N TYR A 99 25.52 -5.24 4.00
CA TYR A 99 25.61 -6.23 2.93
C TYR A 99 24.41 -7.20 2.96
N GLU A 100 24.10 -7.76 4.12
CA GLU A 100 22.95 -8.66 4.30
C GLU A 100 21.62 -7.98 3.97
N GLN A 101 21.47 -6.72 4.39
CA GLN A 101 20.28 -5.93 4.08
C GLN A 101 20.13 -5.69 2.58
N GLN A 102 21.23 -5.41 1.86
CA GLN A 102 21.24 -5.21 0.42
C GLN A 102 20.90 -6.50 -0.34
N GLN A 103 21.52 -7.63 0.03
CA GLN A 103 21.18 -8.94 -0.55
C GLN A 103 19.71 -9.32 -0.31
N LYS A 104 19.15 -8.99 0.87
CA LYS A 104 17.73 -9.20 1.14
C LYS A 104 16.85 -8.36 0.21
N ILE A 105 17.20 -7.09 0.00
CA ILE A 105 16.47 -6.17 -0.89
C ILE A 105 16.53 -6.66 -2.34
N GLU A 106 17.69 -7.08 -2.82
CA GLU A 106 17.88 -7.64 -4.17
C GLU A 106 17.05 -8.90 -4.39
N ARG A 107 17.15 -9.88 -3.48
CA ARG A 107 16.36 -11.13 -3.57
C ARG A 107 14.86 -10.87 -3.57
N GLU A 108 14.39 -9.94 -2.74
CA GLU A 108 12.98 -9.55 -2.72
C GLU A 108 12.54 -8.89 -4.03
N TYR A 109 13.38 -8.04 -4.63
CA TYR A 109 13.07 -7.38 -5.89
C TYR A 109 13.04 -8.36 -7.07
N HIS A 110 14.03 -9.25 -7.19
CA HIS A 110 14.04 -10.26 -8.26
C HIS A 110 12.82 -11.16 -8.22
N ARG A 111 12.45 -11.68 -7.05
CA ARG A 111 11.22 -12.47 -6.88
C ARG A 111 9.95 -11.74 -7.30
N GLU A 112 9.93 -10.42 -7.19
CA GLU A 112 8.76 -9.61 -7.58
C GLU A 112 8.76 -9.23 -9.06
N VAL A 113 9.90 -9.25 -9.76
CA VAL A 113 9.98 -8.93 -11.19
C VAL A 113 9.85 -10.18 -12.04
N ASP A 114 10.29 -11.33 -11.53
CA ASP A 114 10.21 -12.63 -12.20
C ASP A 114 8.80 -13.28 -12.10
N LEU A 115 7.87 -12.66 -11.35
CA LEU A 115 6.45 -13.02 -11.23
C LEU A 115 5.59 -12.05 -12.05
#